data_AF-A0A2N5XCX2-F1
#
_entry.id   AF-A0A2N5XCX2-F1
#
_cell.length_a   1.000
_cell.length_b   1.000
_cell.length_c   1.000
_cell.angle_alpha   90.00
_cell.angle_beta   90.00
_cell.angle_gamma   90.00
#
_symmetry.space_group_name_H-M   'P 1'
#
loop_
_entity.id
_entity.type
_entity.pdbx_description
1 polymer ?
#
loop_
_entity_poly.entity_id
_entity_poly.type
_entity_poly.pdbx_seq_one_letter_code
_entity_poly.pdbx_strand_id
1 'polypeptide(L)'
;MRVPVRSVCRAIRDDIVAGFHPPGSRLTEESLARRHGVSRVPVREALRTLESEGFVTVRRHAGASVAEPSEHEAADLLEMRALLEPLAAERAARRRTEA
;
A
#
# COMPACT_ATOMS: atom_id res chain seq x y z
N MET A 1 16.11 19.80 -1.45
CA MET A 1 16.34 18.45 -0.87
C MET A 1 15.42 17.47 -1.59
N ARG A 2 15.92 16.39 -2.22
CA ARG A 2 15.10 15.43 -2.97
C ARG A 2 14.54 14.40 -1.99
N VAL A 3 13.22 14.33 -1.81
CA VAL A 3 12.59 13.31 -0.97
C VAL A 3 12.64 11.95 -1.69
N PRO A 4 13.12 10.87 -1.06
CA PRO A 4 13.15 9.55 -1.70
C PRO A 4 11.73 9.02 -1.96
N VAL A 5 11.50 8.45 -3.14
CA VAL A 5 10.21 7.85 -3.54
C VAL A 5 9.73 6.84 -2.51
N ARG A 6 10.62 5.97 -2.01
CA ARG A 6 10.31 4.97 -0.97
C ARG A 6 9.69 5.60 0.30
N SER A 7 10.14 6.79 0.68
CA SER A 7 9.58 7.51 1.84
C SER A 7 8.15 7.96 1.57
N VAL A 8 7.89 8.46 0.36
CA VAL A 8 6.55 8.86 -0.09
C VAL A 8 5.63 7.64 -0.21
N CYS A 9 6.09 6.51 -0.75
CA CYS A 9 5.33 5.26 -0.79
C CYS A 9 4.91 4.84 0.62
N ARG A 10 5.86 4.83 1.56
CA ARG A 10 5.58 4.48 2.96
C ARG A 10 4.51 5.40 3.56
N ALA A 11 4.65 6.71 3.42
CA ALA A 11 3.71 7.67 3.99
C ALA A 11 2.28 7.48 3.43
N ILE A 12 2.13 7.36 2.11
CA ILE A 12 0.82 7.15 1.48
C ILE A 12 0.23 5.79 1.88
N ARG A 13 1.06 4.74 1.94
CA ARG A 13 0.62 3.41 2.38
C ARG A 13 0.13 3.43 3.82
N ASP A 14 0.87 4.08 4.71
CA ASP A 14 0.52 4.20 6.12
C ASP A 14 -0.83 4.93 6.28
N ASP A 15 -1.10 5.95 5.47
CA ASP A 15 -2.41 6.63 5.46
C ASP A 15 -3.56 5.74 4.95
N ILE A 16 -3.32 4.94 3.92
CA ILE A 16 -4.32 3.99 3.39
C ILE A 16 -4.64 2.93 4.46
N VAL A 17 -3.61 2.34 5.07
CA VAL A 17 -3.77 1.32 6.11
C VAL A 17 -4.44 1.89 7.37
N ALA A 18 -4.17 3.15 7.70
CA ALA A 18 -4.84 3.85 8.79
C ALA A 18 -6.28 4.29 8.47
N GLY A 19 -6.76 4.10 7.23
CA GLY A 19 -8.10 4.47 6.80
C GLY A 19 -8.29 5.97 6.53
N PHE A 20 -7.21 6.77 6.48
CA PHE A 20 -7.29 8.19 6.12
C PHE A 20 -7.76 8.37 4.66
N HIS A 21 -7.40 7.41 3.80
CA HIS A 21 -7.97 7.27 2.47
C HIS A 21 -8.83 5.99 2.43
N PRO A 22 -10.17 6.11 2.44
CA PRO A 22 -11.06 4.95 2.39
C PRO A 22 -10.87 4.12 1.11
N PRO A 23 -11.23 2.82 1.11
CA PRO A 23 -11.31 2.00 -0.10
C PRO A 23 -12.10 2.70 -1.21
N GLY A 24 -11.64 2.57 -2.46
CA GLY A 24 -12.26 3.20 -3.62
C GLY A 24 -12.08 4.73 -3.72
N SER A 25 -11.59 5.40 -2.68
CA SER A 25 -11.43 6.86 -2.68
C SER A 25 -10.35 7.31 -3.69
N ARG A 26 -10.60 8.44 -4.35
CA ARG A 26 -9.71 8.98 -5.38
C ARG A 26 -8.43 9.58 -4.77
N LEU A 27 -7.28 9.22 -5.33
CA LEU A 27 -5.97 9.73 -4.96
C LEU A 27 -5.44 10.67 -6.04
N THR A 28 -5.50 11.98 -5.78
CA THR A 28 -4.95 12.98 -6.71
C THR A 28 -3.50 13.31 -6.37
N GLU A 29 -2.63 13.39 -7.38
CA GLU A 29 -1.23 13.78 -7.20
C GLU A 29 -1.08 15.12 -6.46
N GLU A 30 -1.97 16.08 -6.73
CA GLU A 30 -1.95 17.40 -6.10
C GLU A 30 -2.25 17.36 -4.60
N SER A 31 -3.32 16.67 -4.19
CA SER A 31 -3.69 16.54 -2.78
C SER A 31 -2.60 15.83 -1.98
N LEU A 32 -2.06 14.73 -2.53
CA LEU A 32 -0.98 13.97 -1.90
C LEU A 32 0.32 14.78 -1.83
N ALA A 33 0.70 15.47 -2.90
CA ALA A 33 1.87 16.36 -2.92
C ALA A 33 1.79 17.42 -1.81
N ARG A 34 0.62 18.06 -1.67
CA ARG A 34 0.37 19.05 -0.62
C ARG A 34 0.42 18.44 0.78
N ARG A 35 -0.21 17.28 1.00
CA ARG A 35 -0.25 16.59 2.31
C ARG A 35 1.14 16.18 2.80
N HIS A 36 1.97 15.69 1.88
CA HIS A 36 3.29 15.17 2.23
C HIS A 36 4.42 16.20 2.04
N GLY A 37 4.11 17.43 1.65
CA GLY A 37 5.11 18.50 1.47
C GLY A 37 6.12 18.21 0.36
N VAL A 38 5.70 17.54 -0.72
CA VAL A 38 6.56 17.13 -1.84
C VAL A 38 6.02 17.62 -3.17
N SER A 39 6.83 17.54 -4.24
CA SER A 39 6.35 17.81 -5.60
C SER A 39 5.53 16.63 -6.16
N ARG A 40 4.85 16.84 -7.29
CA ARG A 40 4.00 15.81 -7.93
C ARG A 40 4.79 14.62 -8.50
N VAL A 41 6.05 14.83 -8.88
CA VAL A 41 6.90 13.79 -9.49
C VAL A 41 7.09 12.56 -8.58
N PRO A 42 7.60 12.67 -7.34
CA PRO A 42 7.76 11.52 -6.45
C PRO A 42 6.42 10.91 -6.02
N VAL A 43 5.33 11.69 -5.99
CA VAL A 43 3.98 11.16 -5.73
C VAL A 43 3.53 10.25 -6.87
N ARG A 44 3.70 10.67 -8.12
CA ARG A 44 3.36 9.85 -9.27
C ARG A 44 4.18 8.56 -9.33
N GLU A 45 5.46 8.63 -9.01
CA GLU A 45 6.31 7.43 -8.89
C GLU A 45 5.83 6.52 -7.75
N ALA A 46 5.48 7.10 -6.61
CA ALA A 46 4.96 6.34 -5.48
C ALA A 46 3.62 5.67 -5.80
N LEU A 47 2.69 6.34 -6.47
CA LEU A 47 1.41 5.76 -6.89
C LEU A 47 1.60 4.57 -7.83
N ARG A 48 2.60 4.60 -8.73
CA ARG A 48 2.94 3.45 -9.59
C ARG A 48 3.49 2.28 -8.79
N THR A 49 4.35 2.54 -7.80
CA THR A 49 4.83 1.49 -6.90
C THR A 49 3.70 0.90 -6.08
N LEU A 50 2.83 1.73 -5.52
CA LEU A 50 1.69 1.29 -4.72
C LEU A 50 0.63 0.55 -5.55
N GLU A 51 0.51 0.85 -6.84
CA GLU A 51 -0.28 0.05 -7.78
C GLU A 51 0.30 -1.36 -7.93
N SER A 52 1.62 -1.49 -8.15
CA SER A 52 2.26 -2.81 -8.24
C SER A 52 2.21 -3.63 -6.94
N GLU A 53 2.05 -2.95 -5.80
CA GLU A 53 1.90 -3.57 -4.49
C GLU A 53 0.42 -3.85 -4.11
N GLY A 54 -0.53 -3.41 -4.93
CA GLY A 54 -1.97 -3.64 -4.72
C GLY A 54 -2.66 -2.68 -3.74
N PHE A 55 -2.01 -1.61 -3.28
CA PHE A 55 -2.64 -0.59 -2.43
C PHE A 55 -3.46 0.42 -3.23
N VAL A 56 -3.16 0.57 -4.53
CA VAL A 56 -3.76 1.55 -5.42
C VAL A 56 -4.21 0.85 -6.71
N THR A 57 -5.29 1.33 -7.30
CA THR A 57 -5.70 0.94 -8.67
C THR A 57 -5.67 2.18 -9.56
N VAL A 58 -5.03 2.09 -10.73
CA VAL A 58 -5.08 3.16 -11.73
C VAL A 58 -5.98 2.75 -12.89
N ARG A 59 -7.04 3.53 -13.11
CA ARG A 59 -7.96 3.33 -14.24
C ARG A 59 -7.75 4.41 -15.30
N ARG A 60 -7.76 3.99 -16.57
CA ARG A 60 -7.65 4.91 -17.72
C ARG A 60 -8.71 6.00 -17.61
N HIS A 61 -8.30 7.26 -17.79
CA HIS A 61 -9.16 8.46 -17.67
C HIS A 61 -9.75 8.77 -16.28
N ALA A 62 -9.70 7.85 -15.32
CA ALA A 62 -10.19 8.09 -13.95
C ALA A 62 -9.08 8.43 -12.95
N GLY A 63 -7.83 8.04 -13.23
CA GLY A 63 -6.69 8.27 -12.35
C GLY A 63 -6.52 7.17 -11.31
N ALA A 64 -5.85 7.49 -10.21
CA ALA A 64 -5.57 6.57 -9.12
C ALA A 64 -6.66 6.60 -8.04
N SER A 65 -6.98 5.44 -7.48
CA SER A 65 -7.84 5.28 -6.30
C SER A 65 -7.25 4.26 -5.33
N VAL A 66 -7.63 4.31 -4.06
CA VAL A 66 -7.34 3.23 -3.11
C VAL A 66 -7.95 1.93 -3.64
N ALA A 67 -7.18 0.85 -3.59
CA ALA A 67 -7.67 -0.46 -4.01
C ALA A 67 -8.85 -0.91 -3.14
N GLU A 68 -9.82 -1.55 -3.76
CA GLU A 68 -11.01 -2.09 -3.11
C GLU A 68 -11.17 -3.53 -3.61
N PRO A 69 -10.49 -4.50 -2.97
CA PRO A 69 -10.59 -5.89 -3.36
C PRO A 69 -12.02 -6.39 -3.13
N SER A 70 -12.50 -7.20 -4.06
CA SER A 70 -13.76 -7.94 -3.91
C SER A 70 -13.68 -8.92 -2.74
N GLU A 71 -14.84 -9.35 -2.24
CA GLU A 71 -14.92 -10.37 -1.20
C GLU A 71 -14.20 -11.67 -1.61
N HIS A 72 -14.23 -12.02 -2.90
CA HIS A 72 -13.53 -13.19 -3.42
C HIS A 72 -12.00 -13.01 -3.38
N GLU A 73 -11.48 -11.89 -3.86
CA GLU A 73 -10.04 -11.59 -3.79
C GLU A 73 -9.57 -11.52 -2.33
N ALA A 74 -10.39 -10.99 -1.42
CA ALA A 74 -10.10 -10.97 0.00
C ALA A 74 -10.07 -12.40 0.59
N ALA A 75 -11.00 -13.26 0.21
CA ALA A 75 -11.04 -14.65 0.65
C ALA A 75 -9.81 -15.43 0.18
N ASP A 76 -9.44 -15.30 -1.11
CA ASP A 76 -8.27 -15.95 -1.68
C ASP A 76 -6.97 -15.52 -0.97
N LEU A 77 -6.84 -14.21 -0.68
CA LEU A 77 -5.71 -13.67 0.10
C LEU A 77 -5.66 -14.26 1.51
N LEU A 78 -6.81 -14.39 2.18
CA LEU A 78 -6.88 -14.97 3.52
C LEU A 78 -6.55 -16.47 3.52
N GLU A 79 -6.95 -17.21 2.49
CA GLU A 79 -6.60 -18.62 2.33
C GLU A 79 -5.08 -18.80 2.17
N MET A 80 -4.45 -18.00 1.31
CA MET A 80 -2.99 -18.01 1.16
C MET A 80 -2.28 -17.68 2.49
N ARG A 81 -2.76 -16.68 3.23
CA ARG A 81 -2.20 -16.32 4.54
C ARG A 81 -2.37 -17.43 5.57
N ALA A 82 -3.51 -18.10 5.60
CA ALA A 82 -3.77 -19.23 6.49
C ALA A 82 -2.81 -20.41 6.28
N LEU A 83 -2.27 -20.58 5.07
CA LEU A 83 -1.25 -21.60 4.79
C LEU A 83 0.17 -21.14 5.16
N LEU A 84 0.49 -19.87 4.89
CA LEU A 84 1.87 -19.37 5.01
C LEU A 84 2.21 -18.85 6.41
N GLU A 85 1.29 -18.14 7.06
CA GLU A 85 1.54 -17.48 8.34
C GLU A 85 1.82 -18.48 9.48
N PRO A 86 1.07 -19.59 9.64
CA PRO A 86 1.37 -20.55 10.70
C PRO A 86 2.75 -21.19 10.53
N LEU A 87 3.12 -21.55 9.29
CA LEU A 87 4.43 -22.11 8.98
C LEU A 87 5.56 -21.10 9.27
N ALA A 88 5.35 -19.82 8.93
CA ALA A 88 6.29 -18.76 9.23
C ALA A 88 6.45 -18.56 10.74
N ALA A 89 5.33 -18.53 11.48
CA ALA A 89 5.31 -18.39 12.93
C ALA A 89 6.00 -19.56 13.64
N GLU A 90 5.70 -20.80 13.24
CA GLU A 90 6.35 -22.02 13.76
C GLU A 90 7.88 -21.97 13.57
N ARG A 91 8.33 -21.61 12.36
CA ARG A 91 9.76 -21.49 12.04
C ARG A 91 10.43 -20.37 12.82
N ALA A 92 9.77 -19.22 12.97
CA ALA A 92 10.27 -18.11 13.77
C ALA A 92 10.43 -18.51 15.24
N ALA A 93 9.42 -19.17 15.82
CA ALA A 93 9.45 -19.64 17.20
C ALA A 93 10.58 -20.66 17.45
N ARG A 94 10.80 -21.59 16.51
CA ARG A 94 11.90 -22.58 16.61
C ARG A 94 13.30 -21.95 16.50
N ARG A 95 13.44 -20.86 15.75
CA ARG A 95 14.73 -20.20 15.46
C ARG A 95 14.99 -18.96 16.32
N ARG A 96 14.12 -18.67 17.29
CA ARG A 96 14.28 -17.50 18.15
C ARG A 96 15.62 -17.57 18.86
N THR A 97 16.41 -16.51 18.77
CA THR A 97 17.56 -16.29 19.64
C THR A 97 17.09 -15.65 20.94
N GLU A 98 17.96 -15.63 21.96
CA GLU A 98 17.72 -14.79 23.14
C GLU A 98 17.62 -13.31 22.73
N ALA A 99 16.85 -12.55 23.50
CA ALA A 99 16.52 -11.15 23.23
C ALA A 99 17.68 -10.21 23.56
#